data_AF-T1BWX5-F1
#
_entry.id   AF-T1BWX5-F1
#
_cell.length_a   1.000
_cell.length_b   1.000
_cell.length_c   1.000
_cell.angle_alpha   90.00
_cell.angle_beta   90.00
_cell.angle_gamma   90.00
#
_symmetry.space_group_name_H-M   'P 1'
#
loop_
_entity.id
_entity.type
_entity.pdbx_description
1 polymer ?
#
loop_
_entity_poly.entity_id
_entity_poly.type
_entity_poly.pdbx_seq_one_letter_code
_entity_poly.pdbx_strand_id
1 'polypeptide(L)'
;EDYITRTIQDTREIIKATGMQPGSISISVVPDEIKKIFPLLVKGDMSSIPPDRKWIIPEFMKIRNLILQYDGDELSILNENKHFLETTFSCSISIEKSAASRRGKNAWPGRPLIHIQ
;
A
#
# COMPACT_ATOMS: atom_id res chain seq x y z
N GLU A 1 1.69 9.21 13.37
CA GLU A 1 1.76 10.39 12.48
C GLU A 1 2.57 10.12 11.21
N ASP A 2 3.70 9.43 11.29
CA ASP A 2 4.59 9.16 10.13
C ASP A 2 3.92 8.52 8.90
N TYR A 3 2.94 7.62 9.07
CA TYR A 3 2.34 6.89 7.94
C TYR A 3 1.53 7.81 7.00
N ILE A 4 0.70 8.70 7.56
CA ILE A 4 -0.10 9.64 6.76
C ILE A 4 0.81 10.63 6.04
N THR A 5 1.79 11.20 6.74
CA THR A 5 2.75 12.13 6.14
C THR A 5 3.53 11.49 4.98
N ARG A 6 3.96 10.24 5.13
CA ARG A 6 4.62 9.48 4.05
C ARG A 6 3.67 9.21 2.90
N THR A 7 2.44 8.78 3.18
CA THR A 7 1.42 8.56 2.14
C THR A 7 1.16 9.83 1.34
N ILE A 8 1.13 10.99 2.00
CA ILE A 8 0.99 12.29 1.34
C ILE A 8 2.20 12.58 0.46
N GLN A 9 3.41 12.34 0.97
CA GLN A 9 4.64 12.56 0.22
C GLN A 9 4.71 11.67 -1.02
N ASP A 10 4.45 10.36 -0.89
CA ASP A 10 4.42 9.40 -1.99
C ASP A 10 3.39 9.81 -3.05
N THR A 11 2.20 10.24 -2.61
CA THR A 11 1.15 10.74 -3.53
C THR A 11 1.62 11.96 -4.30
N ARG A 12 2.25 12.94 -3.64
CA ARG A 12 2.81 14.13 -4.29
C ARG A 12 3.91 13.79 -5.28
N GLU A 13 4.76 12.82 -4.95
CA GLU A 13 5.80 12.33 -5.86
C GLU A 13 5.21 11.69 -7.10
N ILE A 14 4.12 10.91 -6.97
CA ILE A 14 3.40 10.33 -8.12
C ILE A 14 2.77 11.45 -8.97
N ILE A 15 2.10 12.43 -8.36
CA ILE A 15 1.55 13.60 -9.07
C ILE A 15 2.65 14.32 -9.85
N LYS A 16 3.79 14.59 -9.19
CA LYS A 16 4.93 15.28 -9.81
C LYS A 16 5.55 14.48 -10.95
N ALA A 17 5.69 13.17 -10.79
CA ALA A 17 6.28 12.30 -11.80
C ALA A 17 5.36 12.10 -13.01
N THR A 18 4.04 12.11 -12.80
CA THR A 18 3.05 11.91 -13.86
C THR A 18 2.61 13.22 -14.53
N GLY A 19 2.75 14.36 -13.84
CA GLY A 19 2.24 15.66 -14.29
C GLY A 19 0.71 15.75 -14.34
N MET A 20 0.00 14.76 -13.82
CA MET A 20 -1.46 14.69 -13.85
C MET A 20 -2.06 15.51 -12.70
N GLN A 21 -3.14 16.24 -12.98
CA GLN A 21 -3.95 16.85 -11.93
C GLN A 21 -5.01 15.84 -11.47
N PRO A 22 -5.00 15.39 -10.21
CA PRO A 22 -5.87 14.32 -9.74
C PRO A 22 -7.34 14.77 -9.73
N GLY A 23 -8.21 14.08 -10.47
CA GLY A 23 -9.65 14.15 -10.29
C GLY A 23 -10.12 13.27 -9.13
N SER A 24 -9.47 12.11 -8.97
CA SER A 24 -9.64 11.23 -7.82
C SER A 24 -8.38 10.43 -7.50
N ILE A 25 -8.18 10.11 -6.23
CA ILE A 25 -7.07 9.27 -5.77
C ILE A 25 -7.65 8.01 -5.11
N SER A 26 -7.22 6.84 -5.57
CA SER A 26 -7.51 5.57 -4.91
C SER A 26 -6.29 5.11 -4.13
N ILE A 27 -6.49 4.84 -2.84
CA ILE A 27 -5.48 4.31 -1.93
C ILE A 27 -5.92 2.91 -1.52
N SER A 28 -5.25 1.90 -2.04
CA SER A 28 -5.53 0.51 -1.69
C SER A 28 -4.53 0.02 -0.64
N VAL A 29 -5.03 -0.43 0.51
CA VAL A 29 -4.20 -1.00 1.57
C VAL A 29 -3.94 -2.49 1.35
N VAL A 30 -2.98 -3.03 2.10
CA VAL A 30 -2.58 -4.43 2.01
C VAL A 30 -3.76 -5.38 2.31
N PRO A 31 -3.99 -6.43 1.50
CA PRO A 31 -5.01 -7.42 1.76
C PRO A 31 -4.68 -8.27 2.99
N ASP A 32 -5.70 -8.76 3.68
CA ASP A 32 -5.54 -9.64 4.85
C ASP A 32 -4.72 -10.92 4.52
N GLU A 33 -4.80 -11.39 3.28
CA GLU A 33 -4.02 -12.55 2.80
C GLU A 33 -2.52 -12.26 2.80
N ILE A 34 -2.11 -11.08 2.34
CA ILE A 34 -0.70 -10.66 2.33
C ILE A 34 -0.25 -10.36 3.77
N LYS A 35 -1.10 -9.75 4.60
CA LYS A 35 -0.82 -9.54 6.04
C LYS A 35 -0.47 -10.86 6.75
N LYS A 36 -1.15 -11.97 6.43
CA LYS A 36 -0.90 -13.29 7.06
C LYS A 36 0.45 -13.90 6.70
N ILE A 37 0.93 -13.70 5.47
CA ILE A 37 2.21 -14.27 4.99
C ILE A 37 3.39 -13.33 5.20
N PHE A 38 3.14 -12.04 5.41
CA PHE A 38 4.17 -11.02 5.60
C PHE A 38 5.15 -11.35 6.75
N PRO A 39 4.73 -11.84 7.94
CA PRO A 39 5.67 -12.24 8.98
C PRO A 39 6.62 -13.36 8.56
N LEU A 40 6.18 -14.29 7.71
CA LEU A 40 7.01 -15.38 7.18
C LEU A 40 8.04 -14.83 6.18
N LEU A 41 7.61 -13.91 5.31
CA LEU A 41 8.47 -13.22 4.35
C LEU A 41 9.59 -12.45 5.04
N VAL A 42 9.25 -11.69 6.08
CA VAL A 42 10.19 -10.90 6.88
C VAL A 42 11.17 -11.78 7.64
N LYS A 43 10.71 -12.91 8.21
CA LYS A 43 11.56 -13.88 8.92
C LYS A 43 12.44 -14.72 7.98
N GLY A 44 12.24 -14.63 6.67
CA GLY A 44 12.94 -15.44 5.68
C GLY A 44 12.45 -16.89 5.59
N ASP A 45 11.35 -17.24 6.25
CA ASP A 45 10.76 -18.60 6.21
C ASP A 45 9.87 -18.76 4.98
N MET A 46 10.52 -18.81 3.81
CA MET A 46 9.87 -18.97 2.50
C MET A 46 9.30 -20.39 2.30
N SER A 47 9.79 -21.36 3.08
CA SER A 47 9.34 -22.75 3.09
C SER A 47 7.92 -22.90 3.63
N SER A 48 7.56 -22.12 4.66
CA SER A 48 6.25 -22.16 5.30
C SER A 48 5.15 -21.40 4.53
N ILE A 49 5.51 -20.73 3.42
CA ILE A 49 4.54 -20.03 2.57
C ILE A 49 3.80 -21.05 1.67
N PRO A 50 2.45 -21.05 1.66
CA PRO A 50 1.67 -21.92 0.79
C PRO A 50 2.10 -21.85 -0.68
N PRO A 51 2.19 -22.99 -1.41
CA PRO A 51 2.67 -23.02 -2.80
C PRO A 51 1.92 -22.07 -3.75
N ASP A 52 0.60 -21.97 -3.59
CA ASP A 52 -0.30 -21.08 -4.35
C ASP A 52 -0.11 -19.59 -4.02
N ARG A 53 0.69 -19.27 -3.01
CA ARG A 53 1.09 -17.94 -2.55
C ARG A 53 2.59 -17.69 -2.70
N LYS A 54 3.38 -18.57 -3.32
CA LYS A 54 4.82 -18.29 -3.53
C LYS A 54 5.10 -17.22 -4.58
N TRP A 55 4.12 -16.91 -5.44
CA TRP A 55 4.23 -15.91 -6.50
C TRP A 55 4.50 -14.49 -6.00
N ILE A 56 4.24 -14.19 -4.72
CA ILE A 56 4.47 -12.88 -4.10
C ILE A 56 5.95 -12.69 -3.66
N ILE A 57 6.71 -13.78 -3.49
CA ILE A 57 8.10 -13.74 -3.02
C ILE A 57 9.01 -12.86 -3.93
N PRO A 58 8.97 -12.99 -5.28
CA PRO A 58 9.84 -12.18 -6.13
C PRO A 58 9.57 -10.69 -6.03
N GLU A 59 8.29 -10.30 -5.88
CA GLU A 59 7.92 -8.90 -5.67
C GLU A 59 8.44 -8.42 -4.32
N PHE A 60 8.17 -9.17 -3.24
CA PHE A 60 8.66 -8.89 -1.89
C PHE A 60 10.17 -8.60 -1.91
N MET A 61 10.96 -9.48 -2.51
CA MET A 61 12.42 -9.35 -2.55
C MET A 61 12.90 -8.05 -3.22
N LYS A 62 12.18 -7.54 -4.23
CA LYS A 62 12.52 -6.28 -4.91
C LYS A 62 12.24 -5.06 -4.05
N ILE A 63 11.23 -5.12 -3.19
CA ILE A 63 10.74 -3.96 -2.44
C ILE A 63 10.98 -4.09 -0.93
N ARG A 64 11.61 -5.15 -0.45
CA ARG A 64 11.78 -5.45 0.99
C ARG A 64 12.39 -4.29 1.79
N ASN A 65 13.29 -3.53 1.18
CA ASN A 65 13.95 -2.38 1.80
C ASN A 65 13.05 -1.14 1.89
N LEU A 66 11.95 -1.13 1.13
CA LEU A 66 10.96 -0.05 1.06
C LEU A 66 9.71 -0.37 1.89
N ILE A 67 9.53 -1.62 2.30
CA ILE A 67 8.42 -2.04 3.15
C ILE A 67 8.75 -1.64 4.59
N LEU A 68 7.85 -0.88 5.21
CA LEU A 68 7.93 -0.57 6.63
C LEU A 68 7.17 -1.66 7.38
N GLN A 69 7.75 -2.19 8.45
CA GLN A 69 6.98 -2.96 9.41
C GLN A 69 5.99 -2.02 10.08
N TYR A 70 4.77 -2.02 9.57
CA TYR A 70 3.67 -1.26 10.10
C TYR A 70 2.62 -2.23 10.63
N ASP A 71 2.50 -2.28 11.95
CA ASP A 71 1.59 -3.19 12.65
C ASP A 71 0.20 -2.58 12.90
N GLY A 72 -0.01 -1.32 12.51
CA GLY A 72 -1.27 -0.60 12.68
C GLY A 72 -2.32 -0.97 11.64
N ASP A 73 -3.59 -0.70 11.96
CA ASP A 73 -4.68 -0.84 10.99
C ASP A 73 -4.71 0.35 10.02
N GLU A 74 -3.93 0.23 8.94
CA GLU A 74 -3.84 1.23 7.87
C GLU A 74 -5.19 1.67 7.31
N LEU A 75 -6.13 0.73 7.19
CA LEU A 75 -7.45 1.03 6.64
C LEU A 75 -8.18 2.02 7.55
N SER A 76 -8.21 1.74 8.85
CA SER A 76 -8.85 2.60 9.84
C SER A 76 -8.17 3.96 9.89
N ILE A 77 -6.83 3.98 9.91
CA ILE A 77 -6.05 5.22 9.99
C ILE A 77 -6.26 6.12 8.76
N LEU A 78 -6.27 5.55 7.57
CA LEU A 78 -6.56 6.32 6.35
C LEU A 78 -7.99 6.83 6.33
N ASN A 79 -8.96 6.03 6.80
CA ASN A 79 -10.36 6.44 6.85
C ASN A 79 -10.60 7.55 7.88
N GLU A 80 -10.00 7.47 9.06
CA GLU A 80 -10.05 8.52 10.08
C GLU A 80 -9.49 9.85 9.56
N ASN A 81 -8.48 9.79 8.69
CA ASN A 81 -7.81 10.96 8.10
C ASN A 81 -8.31 11.31 6.69
N LYS A 82 -9.38 10.65 6.20
CA LYS A 82 -9.84 10.78 4.82
C LYS A 82 -10.15 12.24 4.45
N HIS A 83 -10.90 12.93 5.30
CA HIS A 83 -11.29 14.32 5.05
C HIS A 83 -10.09 15.26 4.96
N PHE A 84 -9.07 15.03 5.79
CA PHE A 84 -7.82 15.78 5.75
C PHE A 84 -7.06 15.53 4.43
N LEU A 85 -7.00 14.28 3.98
CA LEU A 85 -6.38 13.93 2.70
C LEU A 85 -7.13 14.56 1.52
N GLU A 86 -8.46 14.49 1.49
CA GLU A 86 -9.29 15.09 0.44
C GLU A 86 -9.09 16.61 0.36
N THR A 87 -9.00 17.27 1.51
CA THR A 87 -8.69 18.71 1.58
C THR A 87 -7.27 19.01 1.08
N THR A 88 -6.30 18.17 1.47
CA THR A 88 -4.88 18.33 1.10
C THR A 88 -4.66 18.22 -0.40
N PHE A 89 -5.36 17.30 -1.07
CA PHE A 89 -5.23 17.06 -2.51
C PHE A 89 -6.30 17.78 -3.35
N SER A 90 -7.30 18.39 -2.69
CA SER A 90 -8.45 19.03 -3.35
C SER A 90 -9.15 18.11 -4.34
N CYS A 91 -9.24 16.82 -4.01
CA CYS A 91 -9.85 15.79 -4.85
C CYS A 91 -10.57 14.75 -3.99
N SER A 92 -11.41 13.92 -4.63
CA SER A 92 -12.05 12.79 -3.94
C SER A 92 -11.05 11.67 -3.66
N ILE A 93 -11.19 11.01 -2.51
CA ILE A 93 -10.31 9.89 -2.13
C ILE A 93 -11.12 8.63 -1.86
N SER A 94 -10.75 7.54 -2.53
CA SER A 94 -11.26 6.20 -2.25
C SER A 94 -10.21 5.42 -1.46
N ILE A 95 -10.64 4.76 -0.38
CA ILE A 95 -9.77 3.93 0.44
C ILE A 95 -10.38 2.54 0.50
N GLU A 96 -9.63 1.54 0.06
CA GLU A 96 -10.13 0.16 -0.03
C GLU A 96 -9.05 -0.86 0.32
N LYS A 97 -9.46 -2.08 0.68
CA LYS A 97 -8.51 -3.21 0.74
C LYS A 97 -8.25 -3.69 -0.68
N SER A 98 -6.99 -3.74 -1.10
CA SER A 98 -6.65 -4.27 -2.42
C SER A 98 -6.94 -5.78 -2.49
N ALA A 99 -7.26 -6.26 -3.69
CA ALA A 99 -7.16 -7.68 -4.00
C ALA A 99 -5.70 -8.04 -4.30
N ALA A 100 -5.23 -9.17 -3.77
CA ALA A 100 -3.91 -9.69 -4.09
C ALA A 100 -3.83 -10.02 -5.60
N SER A 101 -2.88 -9.41 -6.31
CA SER A 101 -2.74 -9.54 -7.76
C SER A 101 -1.48 -10.31 -8.13
N ARG A 102 -1.65 -11.38 -8.92
CA ARG A 102 -0.54 -12.17 -9.49
C ARG A 102 0.19 -11.47 -10.64
N ARG A 103 -0.42 -10.47 -11.27
CA ARG A 103 0.06 -9.84 -12.51
C ARG A 103 0.34 -8.33 -12.37
N GLY A 104 0.04 -7.74 -11.22
CA GLY A 104 0.18 -6.32 -10.96
C GLY A 104 1.06 -6.03 -9.75
N LYS A 105 1.11 -4.75 -9.36
CA LYS A 105 1.70 -4.33 -8.08
C LYS A 105 0.72 -4.67 -6.96
N ASN A 106 1.25 -5.12 -5.83
CA ASN A 106 0.47 -5.33 -4.62
C ASN A 106 0.66 -4.17 -3.65
N ALA A 107 -0.35 -3.92 -2.82
CA ALA A 107 -0.17 -3.12 -1.62
C ALA A 107 0.56 -3.95 -0.56
N TRP A 108 1.43 -3.29 0.20
CA TRP A 108 2.27 -3.92 1.21
C TRP A 108 2.12 -3.20 2.54
N PRO A 109 2.39 -3.86 3.68
CA PRO A 109 2.41 -3.17 4.96
C PRO A 109 3.37 -1.98 4.91
N GLY A 110 2.92 -0.84 5.41
CA GLY A 110 3.63 0.43 5.36
C GLY A 110 3.72 1.08 3.98
N ARG A 111 3.17 0.46 2.93
CA ARG A 111 3.28 0.91 1.54
C ARG A 111 1.98 0.62 0.77
N PRO A 112 0.97 1.49 0.92
CA PRO A 112 -0.27 1.34 0.19
C PRO A 112 -0.04 1.51 -1.32
N LEU A 113 -0.96 0.96 -2.11
CA LEU A 113 -0.97 1.17 -3.55
C LEU A 113 -1.76 2.45 -3.84
N ILE A 114 -1.12 3.44 -4.46
CA ILE A 114 -1.75 4.72 -4.79
C ILE A 114 -1.96 4.79 -6.30
N HIS A 115 -3.19 5.07 -6.71
CA HIS A 115 -3.57 5.26 -8.10
C HIS A 115 -4.23 6.63 -8.27
N ILE A 116 -3.77 7.37 -9.29
CA ILE A 116 -4.26 8.71 -9.61
C ILE A 116 -5.03 8.62 -10.93
N GLN A 117 -6.22 9.21 -10.94
CA GLN A 117 -7.12 9.29 -12.08
C GLN A 117 -7.44 10.75 -12.42
#